data_AF-A0A8H3QKG0-F1
#
_entry.id   AF-A0A8H3QKG0-F1
#
_cell.length_a   1.000
_cell.length_b   1.000
_cell.length_c   1.000
_cell.angle_alpha   90.00
_cell.angle_beta   90.00
_cell.angle_gamma   90.00
#
_symmetry.space_group_name_H-M   'P 1'
#
loop_
_entity.id
_entity.type
_entity.pdbx_description
1 polymer ?
#
loop_
_entity_poly.entity_id
_entity_poly.type
_entity_poly.pdbx_seq_one_letter_code
_entity_poly.pdbx_strand_id
1 'polypeptide(L)'
;MLVNPPLSIPVGPAVKLVELINKIQGGDQPAKRRYDEMQIDRTATICDALIQPFDTVPSQAGDLMSLIHMPLTRKLPVSFYEEIKFPQLADFIETKNDECGSDLSKHISHILTDIVQKQSLNNTSEDMLHYGVDSMIRVPLQIFHENLGGGVLPIEMDRNSKDQGTTTIGNKRPDFLCWTNNVLLFKGEEKAEIGNFSEAVDEPEGKFDKFDPMYFGDIQFMICYAVAGPRLRFFAIDGSPNTNLPSRLVALSNQLDMSKRRDRVSILCVVVNIARIMRTVSNTIPEMIVPLGKRLKTEKSNNYNIN
;
A
#
# COMPACT_ATOMS: atom_id res chain seq x y z
N MET A 1 -58.05 66.66 -32.96
CA MET A 1 -57.92 66.09 -31.60
C MET A 1 -58.21 64.60 -31.69
N LEU A 2 -57.17 63.77 -31.69
CA LEU A 2 -57.27 62.31 -31.61
C LEU A 2 -56.34 61.90 -30.48
N VAL A 3 -56.93 61.35 -29.43
CA VAL A 3 -56.24 60.86 -28.22
C VAL A 3 -55.87 59.40 -28.50
N ASN A 4 -54.58 59.07 -28.48
CA ASN A 4 -54.12 57.69 -28.46
C ASN A 4 -54.14 57.17 -27.01
N PRO A 5 -54.56 55.91 -26.76
CA PRO A 5 -54.56 55.31 -25.43
C PRO A 5 -53.14 54.93 -24.97
N PRO A 6 -52.88 54.79 -23.65
CA PRO A 6 -51.57 54.40 -23.15
C PRO A 6 -51.29 52.92 -23.49
N LEU A 7 -50.09 52.66 -24.01
CA LEU A 7 -49.56 51.31 -24.20
C LEU A 7 -49.50 50.56 -22.86
N SER A 8 -50.14 49.40 -22.82
CA SER A 8 -50.03 48.40 -21.77
C SER A 8 -48.61 47.82 -21.74
N ILE A 9 -47.98 47.85 -20.56
CA ILE A 9 -46.69 47.19 -20.30
C ILE A 9 -46.94 45.67 -20.22
N PRO A 10 -46.24 44.82 -20.98
CA PRO A 10 -46.42 43.38 -20.88
C PRO A 10 -45.77 42.85 -19.59
N VAL A 11 -46.60 42.43 -18.63
CA VAL A 11 -46.16 41.66 -17.45
C VAL A 11 -45.90 40.22 -17.89
N GLY A 12 -44.71 40.00 -18.45
CA GLY A 12 -44.25 38.68 -18.92
C GLY A 12 -43.18 38.05 -18.02
N PRO A 13 -42.90 36.73 -18.18
CA PRO A 13 -41.90 35.98 -17.41
C PRO A 13 -40.47 36.58 -17.45
N ALA A 14 -40.18 37.38 -18.48
CA ALA A 14 -38.88 38.02 -18.68
C ALA A 14 -38.56 39.10 -17.63
N VAL A 15 -39.56 39.84 -17.12
CA VAL A 15 -39.34 40.88 -16.10
C VAL A 15 -38.98 40.25 -14.75
N LYS A 16 -39.61 39.11 -14.41
CA LYS A 16 -39.27 38.31 -13.22
C LYS A 16 -37.87 37.71 -13.31
N LEU A 17 -37.38 37.39 -14.51
CA LEU A 17 -36.02 36.86 -14.71
C LEU A 17 -34.96 37.94 -14.45
N VAL A 18 -35.21 39.18 -14.90
CA VAL A 18 -34.30 40.32 -14.68
C VAL A 18 -34.26 40.73 -13.21
N GLU A 19 -35.38 40.73 -12.50
CA GLU A 19 -35.41 40.94 -11.04
C GLU A 19 -34.71 39.82 -10.26
N LEU A 20 -34.81 38.56 -10.72
CA LEU A 20 -34.09 37.43 -10.11
C LEU A 20 -32.57 37.55 -10.33
N ILE A 21 -32.15 37.94 -11.53
CA ILE A 21 -30.74 38.16 -11.87
C ILE A 21 -30.15 39.31 -11.04
N ASN A 22 -30.89 40.42 -10.88
CA ASN A 22 -30.45 41.54 -10.06
C ASN A 22 -30.42 41.21 -8.55
N LYS A 23 -31.30 40.32 -8.07
CA LYS A 23 -31.23 39.80 -6.68
C LYS A 23 -30.04 38.87 -6.45
N ILE A 24 -29.62 38.11 -7.46
CA ILE A 24 -28.43 37.24 -7.40
C ILE A 24 -27.14 38.07 -7.46
N GLN A 25 -27.16 39.22 -8.14
CA GLN A 25 -26.00 40.11 -8.26
C GLN A 25 -25.81 41.09 -7.09
N GLY A 26 -26.84 41.30 -6.25
CA GLY A 26 -26.82 42.22 -5.11
C GLY A 26 -26.71 41.59 -3.72
N GLY A 27 -26.63 40.26 -3.62
CA GLY A 27 -26.35 39.56 -2.37
C GLY A 27 -24.84 39.34 -2.23
N ASP A 28 -24.31 39.52 -1.01
CA ASP A 28 -22.93 39.19 -0.64
C ASP A 28 -22.41 38.02 -1.46
N GLN A 29 -21.44 38.30 -2.33
CA GLN A 29 -20.72 37.25 -3.02
C GLN A 29 -20.24 36.28 -1.94
N PRO A 30 -20.65 34.99 -1.94
CA PRO A 30 -19.90 34.03 -1.17
C PRO A 30 -18.50 34.14 -1.76
N ALA A 31 -17.57 34.61 -0.92
CA ALA A 31 -16.19 34.88 -1.29
C ALA A 31 -15.80 33.85 -2.33
N LYS A 32 -15.52 34.30 -3.57
CA LYS A 32 -14.96 33.46 -4.64
C LYS A 32 -13.98 32.56 -3.93
N ARG A 33 -14.33 31.28 -3.73
CA ARG A 33 -13.46 30.33 -3.06
C ARG A 33 -12.17 30.47 -3.82
N ARG A 34 -11.15 31.02 -3.16
CA ARG A 34 -9.84 31.23 -3.75
C ARG A 34 -9.46 29.88 -4.33
N TYR A 35 -9.46 29.80 -5.65
CA TYR A 35 -8.88 28.71 -6.42
C TYR A 35 -7.33 28.72 -6.30
N ASP A 36 -6.82 29.20 -5.16
CA ASP A 36 -5.44 29.62 -4.89
C ASP A 36 -4.93 29.13 -3.52
N GLU A 37 -5.69 28.35 -2.76
CA GLU A 37 -5.05 27.39 -1.86
C GLU A 37 -4.72 26.18 -2.72
N MET A 38 -3.57 26.23 -3.38
CA MET A 38 -2.90 25.04 -3.89
C MET A 38 -2.85 24.08 -2.70
N GLN A 39 -3.76 23.11 -2.65
CA GLN A 39 -3.87 22.18 -1.53
C GLN A 39 -2.54 21.42 -1.53
N ILE A 40 -1.62 21.87 -0.67
CA ILE A 40 -0.26 21.33 -0.63
C ILE A 40 -0.41 19.86 -0.32
N ASP A 41 0.04 19.00 -1.23
CA ASP A 41 -0.01 17.56 -1.00
C ASP A 41 0.86 17.23 0.22
N ARG A 42 0.22 16.77 1.29
CA ARG A 42 0.85 16.41 2.55
C ARG A 42 1.33 14.96 2.59
N THR A 43 1.26 14.22 1.48
CA THR A 43 1.60 12.79 1.41
C THR A 43 2.95 12.51 2.07
N ALA A 44 4.02 13.22 1.68
CA ALA A 44 5.36 13.04 2.27
C ALA A 44 5.38 13.20 3.80
N THR A 45 4.73 14.25 4.34
CA THR A 45 4.65 14.50 5.78
C THR A 45 3.90 13.37 6.51
N ILE A 46 2.81 12.88 5.91
CA ILE A 46 2.02 11.80 6.50
C ILE A 46 2.79 10.48 6.46
N CYS A 47 3.43 10.17 5.32
CA CYS A 47 4.28 9.00 5.15
C CYS A 47 5.38 8.98 6.20
N ASP A 48 6.14 10.07 6.36
CA ASP A 48 7.26 10.10 7.31
C ASP A 48 6.75 9.86 8.74
N ALA A 49 5.65 10.51 9.13
CA ALA A 49 5.06 10.34 10.45
C ALA A 49 4.59 8.89 10.69
N LEU A 50 3.96 8.24 9.70
CA LEU A 50 3.45 6.87 9.81
C LEU A 50 4.56 5.83 9.90
N ILE A 51 5.63 5.98 9.10
CA ILE A 51 6.67 4.96 8.97
C ILE A 51 7.93 5.27 9.77
N GLN A 52 7.82 5.94 10.93
CA GLN A 52 8.96 6.13 11.83
C GLN A 52 9.56 4.76 12.23
N PRO A 53 10.90 4.64 12.23
CA PRO A 53 11.58 3.39 12.56
C PRO A 53 11.26 2.94 13.98
N PHE A 54 11.44 1.65 14.24
CA PHE A 54 11.37 1.09 15.58
C PHE A 54 12.67 1.34 16.34
N ASP A 55 12.57 1.46 17.67
CA ASP A 55 13.73 1.60 18.55
C ASP A 55 14.59 0.32 18.60
N THR A 56 13.96 -0.83 18.32
CA THR A 56 14.60 -2.15 18.29
C THR A 56 14.74 -2.65 16.87
N VAL A 57 15.95 -3.04 16.49
CA VAL A 57 16.22 -3.69 15.20
C VAL A 57 15.89 -5.17 15.32
N PRO A 58 14.87 -5.70 14.59
CA PRO A 58 14.60 -7.12 14.60
C PRO A 58 15.73 -7.87 13.89
N SER A 59 16.08 -9.05 14.41
CA SER A 59 17.09 -9.93 13.78
C SER A 59 16.55 -11.34 13.52
N GLN A 60 15.48 -11.74 14.22
CA GLN A 60 14.89 -13.08 14.11
C GLN A 60 13.37 -13.02 13.94
N ALA A 61 12.77 -14.11 13.47
CA ALA A 61 11.32 -14.16 13.23
C ALA A 61 10.48 -13.92 14.49
N GLY A 62 10.98 -14.34 15.66
CA GLY A 62 10.31 -14.11 16.95
C GLY A 62 10.11 -12.63 17.31
N ASP A 63 11.00 -11.75 16.84
CA ASP A 63 10.94 -10.31 17.10
C ASP A 63 9.77 -9.64 16.35
N LEU A 64 9.36 -10.23 15.23
CA LEU A 64 8.43 -9.61 14.29
C LEU A 64 6.99 -9.57 14.81
N MET A 65 6.61 -10.55 15.63
CA MET A 65 5.22 -10.68 16.09
C MET A 65 4.77 -9.43 16.86
N SER A 66 5.61 -8.92 17.77
CA SER A 66 5.31 -7.68 18.49
C SER A 66 5.34 -6.45 17.59
N LEU A 67 6.26 -6.40 16.61
CA LEU A 67 6.44 -5.23 15.75
C LEU A 67 5.29 -5.07 14.73
N ILE A 68 4.82 -6.17 14.15
CA ILE A 68 3.72 -6.15 13.17
C ILE A 68 2.39 -5.71 13.81
N HIS A 69 2.18 -6.00 15.09
CA HIS A 69 0.97 -5.60 15.83
C HIS A 69 1.15 -4.34 16.67
N MET A 70 2.31 -3.68 16.59
CA MET A 70 2.54 -2.42 17.27
C MET A 70 1.50 -1.38 16.82
N PRO A 71 0.91 -0.59 17.72
CA PRO A 71 0.11 0.56 17.32
C PRO A 71 0.87 1.45 16.34
N LEU A 72 0.13 1.98 15.36
CA LEU A 72 0.67 2.99 14.45
C LEU A 72 0.98 4.27 15.25
N THR A 73 2.00 5.01 14.81
CA THR A 73 2.38 6.30 15.39
C THR A 73 1.27 7.34 15.29
N ARG A 74 0.37 7.16 14.32
CA ARG A 74 -0.85 7.94 14.10
C ARG A 74 -1.87 7.09 13.34
N LYS A 75 -3.14 7.50 13.34
CA LYS A 75 -4.19 6.86 12.55
C LYS A 75 -3.92 7.00 11.05
N LEU A 76 -4.42 6.04 10.27
CA LEU A 76 -4.37 6.07 8.82
C LEU A 76 -5.20 7.26 8.29
N PRO A 77 -4.66 8.06 7.37
CA PRO A 77 -5.39 9.20 6.84
C PRO A 77 -6.47 8.74 5.85
N VAL A 78 -7.62 9.40 5.87
CA VAL A 78 -8.71 9.18 4.91
C VAL A 78 -9.30 10.52 4.44
N SER A 79 -10.02 10.49 3.33
CA SER A 79 -10.48 11.67 2.59
C SER A 79 -11.92 12.09 2.87
N PHE A 80 -12.80 11.18 3.33
CA PHE A 80 -14.25 11.38 3.28
C PHE A 80 -14.98 11.03 4.59
N TYR A 81 -14.35 11.31 5.75
CA TYR A 81 -14.95 11.08 7.07
C TYR A 81 -15.40 9.63 7.28
N GLU A 82 -14.62 8.68 6.76
CA GLU A 82 -14.90 7.25 6.86
C GLU A 82 -14.98 6.78 8.31
N GLU A 83 -14.30 7.42 9.25
CA GLU A 83 -14.40 7.16 10.68
C GLU A 83 -15.80 7.46 11.25
N ILE A 84 -16.52 8.43 10.66
CA ILE A 84 -17.90 8.76 11.04
C ILE A 84 -18.87 7.79 10.36
N LYS A 85 -18.62 7.48 9.08
CA LYS A 85 -19.44 6.55 8.29
C LYS A 85 -19.32 5.11 8.82
N PHE A 86 -18.15 4.75 9.33
CA PHE A 86 -17.83 3.43 9.85
C PHE A 86 -17.21 3.56 11.26
N PRO A 87 -18.03 3.82 12.29
CA PRO A 87 -17.56 4.08 13.66
C PRO A 87 -16.65 2.98 14.23
N GLN A 88 -16.83 1.73 13.78
CA GLN A 88 -15.99 0.59 14.18
C GLN A 88 -14.53 0.67 13.69
N LEU A 89 -14.21 1.63 12.81
CA LEU A 89 -12.87 1.89 12.27
C LEU A 89 -12.26 3.17 12.85
N ALA A 90 -13.00 3.93 13.67
CA ALA A 90 -12.59 5.26 14.13
C ALA A 90 -11.29 5.26 14.96
N ASP A 91 -10.93 4.12 15.56
CA ASP A 91 -9.65 3.99 16.28
C ASP A 91 -8.45 3.84 15.35
N PHE A 92 -8.67 3.51 14.07
CA PHE A 92 -7.62 3.20 13.11
C PHE A 92 -7.47 4.26 12.01
N ILE A 93 -8.53 5.00 11.70
CA ILE A 93 -8.56 5.96 10.60
C ILE A 93 -9.02 7.33 11.08
N GLU A 94 -8.57 8.39 10.41
CA GLU A 94 -8.97 9.77 10.69
C GLU A 94 -8.98 10.64 9.43
N THR A 95 -9.94 11.57 9.36
CA THR A 95 -9.93 12.65 8.37
C THR A 95 -9.35 13.91 8.99
N LYS A 96 -8.31 14.48 8.36
CA LYS A 96 -7.80 15.82 8.65
C LYS A 96 -7.98 16.73 7.44
N ASN A 97 -8.51 17.93 7.66
CA ASN A 97 -8.92 18.85 6.58
C ASN A 97 -7.75 19.24 5.65
N ASP A 98 -6.54 19.33 6.18
CA ASP A 98 -5.33 19.67 5.45
C ASP A 98 -4.62 18.45 4.82
N GLU A 99 -5.07 17.23 5.15
CA GLU A 99 -4.48 15.97 4.66
C GLU A 99 -5.45 15.17 3.77
N CYS A 100 -6.74 15.47 3.77
CA CYS A 100 -7.76 14.69 3.05
C CYS A 100 -7.54 14.67 1.52
N GLY A 101 -6.83 15.66 0.99
CA GLY A 101 -6.42 15.76 -0.42
C GLY A 101 -5.11 15.03 -0.77
N SER A 102 -4.43 14.41 0.20
CA SER A 102 -3.18 13.68 -0.05
C SER A 102 -3.43 12.38 -0.84
N ASP A 103 -2.44 11.94 -1.61
CA ASP A 103 -2.54 10.73 -2.41
C ASP A 103 -2.68 9.48 -1.54
N LEU A 104 -2.00 9.45 -0.39
CA LEU A 104 -2.18 8.37 0.59
C LEU A 104 -3.62 8.33 1.13
N SER A 105 -4.20 9.49 1.49
CA SER A 105 -5.58 9.59 1.96
C SER A 105 -6.57 9.08 0.92
N LYS A 106 -6.43 9.52 -0.34
CA LYS A 106 -7.29 9.10 -1.45
C LYS A 106 -7.20 7.59 -1.67
N HIS A 107 -5.98 7.04 -1.62
CA HIS A 107 -5.73 5.61 -1.81
C HIS A 107 -6.39 4.77 -0.71
N ILE A 108 -6.18 5.15 0.56
CA ILE A 108 -6.79 4.43 1.69
C ILE A 108 -8.31 4.54 1.61
N SER A 109 -8.87 5.73 1.35
CA SER A 109 -10.30 5.92 1.12
C SER A 109 -10.84 5.02 0.01
N HIS A 110 -10.12 4.89 -1.12
CA HIS A 110 -10.51 4.01 -2.22
C HIS A 110 -10.63 2.55 -1.77
N ILE A 111 -9.65 2.06 -1.00
CA ILE A 111 -9.65 0.69 -0.43
C ILE A 111 -10.88 0.48 0.47
N LEU A 112 -11.33 1.50 1.19
CA LEU A 112 -12.47 1.39 2.10
C LEU A 112 -13.83 1.43 1.39
N THR A 113 -13.87 1.72 0.09
CA THR A 113 -15.13 1.78 -0.68
C THR A 113 -15.81 0.43 -0.82
N ASP A 114 -17.12 0.48 -1.13
CA ASP A 114 -17.92 -0.71 -1.42
C ASP A 114 -17.57 -1.33 -2.78
N ILE A 115 -16.89 -0.59 -3.66
CA ILE A 115 -16.43 -1.10 -4.96
C ILE A 115 -15.44 -2.24 -4.72
N VAL A 116 -14.46 -2.02 -3.86
CA VAL A 116 -13.46 -3.03 -3.47
C VAL A 116 -14.12 -4.20 -2.74
N GLN A 117 -15.15 -3.95 -1.91
CA GLN A 117 -15.90 -5.02 -1.25
C GLN A 117 -16.70 -5.89 -2.23
N LYS A 118 -17.21 -5.31 -3.31
CA LYS A 118 -18.03 -6.00 -4.31
C LYS A 118 -17.21 -6.70 -5.39
N GLN A 119 -15.90 -6.46 -5.46
CA GLN A 119 -15.02 -7.24 -6.34
C GLN A 119 -15.04 -8.71 -5.89
N SER A 120 -15.47 -9.61 -6.78
CA SER A 120 -15.35 -11.04 -6.52
C SER A 120 -13.88 -11.40 -6.62
N LEU A 121 -13.23 -11.58 -5.46
CA LEU A 121 -11.87 -12.10 -5.37
C LEU A 121 -11.83 -13.63 -5.34
N ASN A 122 -12.99 -14.29 -5.36
CA ASN A 122 -13.09 -15.75 -5.45
C ASN A 122 -13.43 -16.18 -6.88
N ASN A 123 -12.80 -17.25 -7.36
CA ASN A 123 -12.95 -17.78 -8.73
C ASN A 123 -12.83 -16.69 -9.81
N THR A 124 -11.95 -15.71 -9.57
CA THR A 124 -11.68 -14.60 -10.48
C THR A 124 -10.38 -14.88 -11.24
N SER A 125 -10.08 -14.06 -12.24
CA SER A 125 -8.77 -14.14 -12.88
C SER A 125 -7.67 -13.78 -11.89
N GLU A 126 -6.50 -14.41 -12.05
CA GLU A 126 -5.30 -14.10 -11.28
C GLU A 126 -4.99 -12.59 -11.31
N ASP A 127 -5.14 -11.95 -12.48
CA ASP A 127 -4.98 -10.50 -12.65
C ASP A 127 -5.89 -9.65 -11.75
N MET A 128 -7.13 -10.08 -11.50
CA MET A 128 -8.05 -9.36 -10.61
C MET A 128 -7.71 -9.55 -9.15
N LEU A 129 -7.23 -10.74 -8.78
CA LEU A 129 -6.68 -10.96 -7.45
C LEU A 129 -5.46 -10.06 -7.22
N HIS A 130 -4.52 -10.05 -8.16
CA HIS A 130 -3.30 -9.24 -8.10
C HIS A 130 -3.61 -7.76 -7.91
N TYR A 131 -4.59 -7.22 -8.64
CA TYR A 131 -5.01 -5.83 -8.48
C TYR A 131 -5.50 -5.52 -7.04
N GLY A 132 -6.29 -6.43 -6.46
CA GLY A 132 -6.77 -6.32 -5.09
C GLY A 132 -5.61 -6.33 -4.09
N VAL A 133 -4.73 -7.33 -4.19
CA VAL A 133 -3.57 -7.50 -3.31
C VAL A 133 -2.62 -6.30 -3.43
N ASP A 134 -2.28 -5.88 -4.66
CA ASP A 134 -1.43 -4.73 -4.93
C ASP A 134 -1.99 -3.45 -4.29
N SER A 135 -3.30 -3.24 -4.39
CA SER A 135 -3.94 -2.06 -3.80
C SER A 135 -3.75 -2.00 -2.28
N MET A 136 -3.68 -3.13 -1.58
CA MET A 136 -3.52 -3.18 -0.13
C MET A 136 -2.06 -3.28 0.34
N ILE A 137 -1.14 -3.77 -0.50
CA ILE A 137 0.25 -4.04 -0.12
C ILE A 137 1.23 -3.21 -0.95
N ARG A 138 1.30 -3.46 -2.26
CA ARG A 138 2.30 -2.86 -3.15
C ARG A 138 2.14 -1.35 -3.27
N VAL A 139 0.92 -0.87 -3.52
CA VAL A 139 0.65 0.55 -3.75
C VAL A 139 0.95 1.40 -2.50
N PRO A 140 0.53 1.02 -1.27
CA PRO A 140 0.95 1.76 -0.07
C PRO A 140 2.47 1.83 0.10
N LEU A 141 3.19 0.72 -0.11
CA LEU A 141 4.66 0.71 -0.06
C LEU A 141 5.27 1.63 -1.13
N GLN A 142 4.72 1.63 -2.34
CA GLN A 142 5.14 2.51 -3.43
C GLN A 142 4.92 3.99 -3.06
N ILE A 143 3.75 4.34 -2.52
CA ILE A 143 3.47 5.71 -2.05
C ILE A 143 4.49 6.14 -1.00
N PHE A 144 4.82 5.28 -0.02
CA PHE A 144 5.84 5.60 0.99
C PHE A 144 7.21 5.84 0.36
N HIS A 145 7.64 4.96 -0.54
CA HIS A 145 8.93 5.07 -1.21
C HIS A 145 9.07 6.34 -2.06
N GLU A 146 8.08 6.60 -2.92
CA GLU A 146 8.12 7.73 -3.86
C GLU A 146 8.04 9.09 -3.16
N ASN A 147 7.31 9.17 -2.03
CA ASN A 147 7.10 10.44 -1.32
C ASN A 147 8.19 10.75 -0.28
N LEU A 148 8.94 9.75 0.18
CA LEU A 148 10.05 9.94 1.13
C LEU A 148 11.42 9.91 0.46
N GLY A 149 11.48 9.40 -0.76
CA GLY A 149 12.70 9.17 -1.51
C GLY A 149 13.45 7.92 -1.07
N GLY A 150 14.29 7.42 -1.96
CA GLY A 150 15.05 6.18 -1.75
C GLY A 150 16.03 6.22 -0.58
N GLY A 151 16.35 7.39 -0.02
CA GLY A 151 17.21 7.48 1.17
C GLY A 151 16.51 7.14 2.50
N VAL A 152 15.18 7.33 2.57
CA VAL A 152 14.41 7.12 3.82
C VAL A 152 13.80 5.72 3.87
N LEU A 153 13.20 5.28 2.77
CA LEU A 153 12.70 3.92 2.61
C LEU A 153 13.33 3.34 1.33
N PRO A 154 14.55 2.78 1.42
CA PRO A 154 15.29 2.25 0.28
C PRO A 154 14.72 0.89 -0.12
N ILE A 155 13.51 0.87 -0.69
CA ILE A 155 12.87 -0.35 -1.16
C ILE A 155 12.88 -0.43 -2.68
N GLU A 156 12.97 -1.66 -3.17
CA GLU A 156 12.74 -2.02 -4.56
C GLU A 156 11.69 -3.13 -4.58
N MET A 157 10.76 -3.07 -5.52
CA MET A 157 9.69 -4.06 -5.66
C MET A 157 9.70 -4.63 -7.09
N ASP A 158 9.43 -5.92 -7.20
CA ASP A 158 9.22 -6.58 -8.49
C ASP A 158 8.04 -7.56 -8.38
N ARG A 159 7.38 -7.80 -9.51
CA ARG A 159 6.27 -8.74 -9.67
C ARG A 159 6.66 -9.75 -10.74
N ASN A 160 6.37 -11.02 -10.54
CA ASN A 160 6.59 -12.05 -11.57
C ASN A 160 8.05 -12.15 -12.10
N SER A 161 9.05 -11.85 -11.25
CA SER A 161 10.46 -11.90 -11.67
C SER A 161 10.92 -13.36 -11.86
N LYS A 162 11.75 -13.61 -12.87
CA LYS A 162 12.42 -14.91 -13.03
C LYS A 162 13.60 -14.95 -12.06
N ASP A 163 13.55 -15.82 -11.05
CA ASP A 163 14.73 -16.18 -10.27
C ASP A 163 15.81 -16.69 -11.23
N GLN A 164 16.94 -15.98 -11.33
CA GLN A 164 18.17 -16.50 -11.96
C GLN A 164 19.13 -17.08 -10.91
N GLY A 165 18.68 -17.22 -9.65
CA GLY A 165 19.42 -17.88 -8.58
C GLY A 165 19.33 -19.40 -8.70
N THR A 166 20.46 -20.07 -8.51
CA THR A 166 20.60 -21.54 -8.56
C THR A 166 19.96 -22.29 -7.39
N THR A 167 19.27 -21.59 -6.47
CA THR A 167 18.73 -22.15 -5.23
C THR A 167 17.25 -22.53 -5.28
N THR A 168 16.53 -22.27 -6.38
CA THR A 168 15.12 -22.67 -6.50
C THR A 168 14.93 -23.87 -7.43
N ILE A 169 14.50 -25.00 -6.87
CA ILE A 169 13.96 -26.12 -7.63
C ILE A 169 12.57 -25.70 -8.15
N GLY A 170 12.44 -25.50 -9.46
CA GLY A 170 11.15 -25.36 -10.15
C GLY A 170 10.85 -23.95 -10.69
N ASN A 171 10.31 -23.91 -11.92
CA ASN A 171 9.94 -22.72 -12.71
C ASN A 171 8.83 -21.81 -12.11
N LYS A 172 8.52 -21.90 -10.81
CA LYS A 172 7.43 -21.15 -10.18
C LYS A 172 7.95 -19.87 -9.53
N ARG A 173 7.44 -18.72 -9.99
CA ARG A 173 7.90 -17.37 -9.63
C ARG A 173 7.08 -16.84 -8.45
N PRO A 174 7.71 -16.27 -7.41
CA PRO A 174 6.99 -15.47 -6.42
C PRO A 174 6.18 -14.37 -7.11
N ASP A 175 4.93 -14.17 -6.68
CA ASP A 175 4.05 -13.15 -7.23
C ASP A 175 4.56 -11.75 -6.92
N PHE A 176 5.11 -11.56 -5.72
CA PHE A 176 5.61 -10.28 -5.23
C PHE A 176 6.93 -10.43 -4.49
N LEU A 177 7.87 -9.53 -4.77
CA LEU A 177 9.17 -9.45 -4.12
C LEU A 177 9.47 -8.00 -3.75
N CYS A 178 10.00 -7.79 -2.56
CA CYS A 178 10.37 -6.48 -2.05
C CYS A 178 11.69 -6.56 -1.27
N TRP A 179 12.67 -5.81 -1.77
CA TRP A 179 14.01 -5.72 -1.21
C TRP A 179 14.19 -4.40 -0.46
N THR A 180 15.10 -4.40 0.50
CA THR A 180 15.73 -3.17 0.98
C THR A 180 17.24 -3.34 1.03
N ASN A 181 17.98 -2.36 0.50
CA ASN A 181 19.46 -2.44 0.38
C ASN A 181 19.95 -3.81 -0.11
N ASN A 182 19.33 -4.31 -1.19
CA ASN A 182 19.56 -5.62 -1.82
C ASN A 182 19.15 -6.87 -1.00
N VAL A 183 18.77 -6.77 0.27
CA VAL A 183 18.24 -7.90 1.04
C VAL A 183 16.76 -8.12 0.70
N LEU A 184 16.38 -9.33 0.32
CA LEU A 184 14.98 -9.70 0.11
C LEU A 184 14.31 -9.87 1.48
N LEU A 185 13.42 -8.96 1.86
CA LEU A 185 12.78 -8.98 3.19
C LEU A 185 11.30 -9.28 3.15
N PHE A 186 10.64 -9.06 2.02
CA PHE A 186 9.21 -9.23 1.94
C PHE A 186 8.80 -9.89 0.62
N LYS A 187 8.04 -10.99 0.72
CA LYS A 187 7.62 -11.82 -0.42
C LYS A 187 6.13 -12.16 -0.35
N GLY A 188 5.48 -12.28 -1.51
CA GLY A 188 4.10 -12.73 -1.63
C GLY A 188 3.95 -13.97 -2.51
N GLU A 189 3.00 -14.83 -2.15
CA GLU A 189 2.49 -15.91 -2.99
C GLU A 189 0.95 -15.83 -3.05
N GLU A 190 0.40 -15.92 -4.26
CA GLU A 190 -1.00 -15.65 -4.56
C GLU A 190 -1.60 -16.80 -5.36
N LYS A 191 -2.82 -17.23 -4.98
CA LYS A 191 -3.59 -18.24 -5.70
C LYS A 191 -5.01 -17.72 -5.94
N ALA A 192 -5.51 -17.87 -7.16
CA ALA A 192 -6.85 -17.39 -7.50
C ALA A 192 -7.96 -18.11 -6.72
N GLU A 193 -7.80 -19.41 -6.47
CA GLU A 193 -8.81 -20.26 -5.83
C GLU A 193 -8.59 -20.37 -4.33
N ILE A 194 -9.65 -20.11 -3.56
CA ILE A 194 -9.61 -20.18 -2.08
C ILE A 194 -9.23 -21.56 -1.53
N GLY A 195 -9.47 -22.63 -2.30
CA GLY A 195 -9.11 -24.00 -1.94
C GLY A 195 -7.60 -24.24 -1.90
N ASN A 196 -6.82 -23.39 -2.59
CA ASN A 196 -5.37 -23.50 -2.73
C ASN A 196 -4.61 -22.70 -1.66
N PHE A 197 -5.28 -22.32 -0.57
CA PHE A 197 -4.62 -21.56 0.50
C PHE A 197 -3.46 -22.33 1.14
N SER A 198 -3.57 -23.64 1.32
CA SER A 198 -2.43 -24.44 1.82
C SER A 198 -1.25 -24.37 0.86
N GLU A 199 -1.49 -24.50 -0.45
CA GLU A 199 -0.45 -24.40 -1.46
C GLU A 199 0.24 -23.02 -1.45
N ALA A 200 -0.53 -21.95 -1.26
CA ALA A 200 0.01 -20.60 -1.12
C ALA A 200 0.90 -20.42 0.13
N VAL A 201 0.64 -21.19 1.19
CA VAL A 201 1.43 -21.17 2.43
C VAL A 201 2.68 -22.04 2.32
N ASP A 202 2.59 -23.20 1.67
CA ASP A 202 3.67 -24.19 1.60
C ASP A 202 4.77 -23.79 0.58
N GLU A 203 4.41 -23.10 -0.51
CA GLU A 203 5.36 -22.69 -1.57
C GLU A 203 6.45 -21.70 -1.11
N PRO A 204 6.19 -20.73 -0.22
CA PRO A 204 7.22 -19.90 0.40
C PRO A 204 8.27 -20.69 1.20
N GLU A 205 7.87 -21.76 1.90
CA GLU A 205 8.75 -22.53 2.79
C GLU A 205 9.72 -23.42 2.01
N GLY A 206 9.25 -24.10 0.95
CA GLY A 206 10.05 -25.07 0.19
C GLY A 206 11.22 -24.50 -0.65
N LYS A 207 11.49 -23.19 -0.59
CA LYS A 207 12.49 -22.51 -1.43
C LYS A 207 13.70 -21.95 -0.68
N PHE A 208 13.74 -22.02 0.66
CA PHE A 208 14.85 -21.47 1.46
C PHE A 208 15.40 -22.48 2.46
N ASP A 209 16.45 -23.19 2.06
CA ASP A 209 17.15 -24.12 2.96
C ASP A 209 18.03 -23.38 3.99
N LYS A 210 18.56 -22.20 3.66
CA LYS A 210 19.44 -21.43 4.56
C LYS A 210 19.44 -19.93 4.28
N PHE A 211 19.41 -19.12 5.34
CA PHE A 211 19.64 -17.67 5.29
C PHE A 211 21.15 -17.41 5.38
N ASP A 212 21.82 -17.44 4.22
CA ASP A 212 23.26 -17.19 4.17
C ASP A 212 23.56 -15.71 4.47
N PRO A 213 24.50 -15.41 5.39
CA PRO A 213 24.92 -14.03 5.67
C PRO A 213 25.37 -13.25 4.44
N MET A 214 25.84 -13.92 3.37
CA MET A 214 26.19 -13.29 2.09
C MET A 214 24.99 -12.59 1.42
N TYR A 215 23.77 -13.08 1.67
CA TYR A 215 22.53 -12.56 1.07
C TYR A 215 21.66 -11.78 2.05
N PHE A 216 21.79 -12.05 3.35
CA PHE A 216 20.91 -11.49 4.38
C PHE A 216 21.63 -10.72 5.50
N GLY A 217 22.97 -10.74 5.52
CA GLY A 217 23.75 -10.20 6.64
C GLY A 217 23.36 -10.86 7.96
N ASP A 218 23.10 -10.06 8.98
CA ASP A 218 22.66 -10.53 10.30
C ASP A 218 21.14 -10.79 10.38
N ILE A 219 20.40 -10.53 9.29
CA ILE A 219 18.95 -10.73 9.26
C ILE A 219 18.64 -12.22 9.07
N GLN A 220 17.96 -12.81 10.06
CA GLN A 220 17.59 -14.23 10.07
C GLN A 220 16.07 -14.39 10.01
N PHE A 221 15.40 -13.56 9.20
CA PHE A 221 13.99 -13.70 8.89
C PHE A 221 13.65 -13.18 7.49
N MET A 222 12.52 -13.62 6.96
CA MET A 222 11.86 -13.00 5.81
C MET A 222 10.37 -12.89 6.11
N ILE A 223 9.79 -11.71 5.94
CA ILE A 223 8.35 -11.52 6.02
C ILE A 223 7.73 -12.07 4.74
N CYS A 224 6.61 -12.78 4.84
CA CYS A 224 5.85 -13.18 3.67
C CYS A 224 4.35 -13.07 3.89
N TYR A 225 3.60 -13.07 2.79
CA TYR A 225 2.16 -13.25 2.80
C TYR A 225 1.75 -14.37 1.86
N ALA A 226 0.67 -15.05 2.23
CA ALA A 226 -0.04 -16.00 1.37
C ALA A 226 -1.45 -15.48 1.11
N VAL A 227 -1.88 -15.53 -0.15
CA VAL A 227 -3.23 -15.18 -0.57
C VAL A 227 -3.86 -16.33 -1.33
N ALA A 228 -5.13 -16.63 -1.01
CA ALA A 228 -5.95 -17.49 -1.85
C ALA A 228 -7.38 -16.94 -1.94
N GLY A 229 -7.77 -16.50 -3.14
CA GLY A 229 -8.97 -15.70 -3.34
C GLY A 229 -9.01 -14.50 -2.38
N PRO A 230 -10.09 -14.27 -1.59
CA PRO A 230 -10.14 -13.15 -0.66
C PRO A 230 -9.33 -13.36 0.63
N ARG A 231 -8.79 -14.56 0.88
CA ARG A 231 -8.09 -14.88 2.13
C ARG A 231 -6.65 -14.46 2.06
N LEU A 232 -6.17 -13.77 3.09
CA LEU A 232 -4.78 -13.35 3.23
C LEU A 232 -4.26 -13.70 4.62
N ARG A 233 -2.99 -14.09 4.72
CA ARG A 233 -2.29 -14.20 6.01
C ARG A 233 -0.83 -13.81 5.88
N PHE A 234 -0.31 -13.12 6.89
CA PHE A 234 1.11 -12.80 7.01
C PHE A 234 1.85 -13.85 7.84
N PHE A 235 3.08 -14.12 7.45
CA PHE A 235 4.01 -15.06 8.06
C PHE A 235 5.43 -14.50 8.09
N ALA A 236 6.29 -15.13 8.88
CA ALA A 236 7.73 -14.99 8.79
C ALA A 236 8.32 -16.37 8.50
N ILE A 237 9.35 -16.41 7.65
CA ILE A 237 10.24 -17.56 7.54
C ILE A 237 11.37 -17.34 8.56
N ASP A 238 11.52 -18.27 9.50
CA ASP A 238 12.59 -18.24 10.50
C ASP A 238 13.91 -18.73 9.89
N GLY A 239 14.89 -17.83 9.79
CA GLY A 239 16.21 -18.06 9.23
C GLY A 239 17.18 -18.76 10.17
N SER A 240 16.86 -18.86 11.47
CA SER A 240 17.82 -19.25 12.49
C SER A 240 18.38 -20.68 12.28
N PRO A 241 19.69 -20.90 12.56
CA PRO A 241 20.39 -22.13 12.19
C PRO A 241 19.99 -23.39 12.98
N ASN A 242 19.06 -23.29 13.94
CA ASN A 242 18.75 -24.35 14.91
C ASN A 242 17.25 -24.71 15.01
N THR A 243 16.43 -24.41 14.00
CA THR A 243 15.03 -24.81 14.04
C THR A 243 14.88 -26.31 13.76
N ASN A 244 14.92 -27.16 14.79
CA ASN A 244 14.38 -28.53 14.75
C ASN A 244 12.82 -28.53 14.63
N LEU A 245 12.24 -27.45 14.15
CA LEU A 245 10.81 -27.27 14.01
C LEU A 245 10.33 -27.96 12.73
N PRO A 246 9.13 -28.58 12.74
CA PRO A 246 8.54 -29.21 11.57
C PRO A 246 8.19 -28.20 10.47
N SER A 247 8.09 -26.91 10.80
CA SER A 247 7.97 -25.81 9.84
C SER A 247 8.74 -24.58 10.33
N ARG A 248 9.39 -23.88 9.40
CA ARG A 248 10.07 -22.59 9.63
C ARG A 248 9.11 -21.41 9.53
N LEU A 249 7.85 -21.63 9.18
CA LEU A 249 6.85 -20.59 9.07
C LEU A 249 6.24 -20.23 10.43
N VAL A 250 6.42 -18.98 10.83
CA VAL A 250 5.79 -18.37 12.00
C VAL A 250 4.63 -17.51 11.51
N ALA A 251 3.40 -17.84 11.89
CA ALA A 251 2.25 -17.01 11.54
C ALA A 251 2.30 -15.66 12.27
N LEU A 252 2.31 -14.56 11.51
CA LEU A 252 2.35 -13.20 12.05
C LEU A 252 0.97 -12.57 12.17
N SER A 253 -0.03 -13.07 11.45
CA SER A 253 -1.41 -12.58 11.56
C SER A 253 -2.41 -13.73 11.71
N ASN A 254 -3.64 -13.39 12.09
CA ASN A 254 -4.79 -14.25 11.79
C ASN A 254 -5.06 -14.27 10.28
N GLN A 255 -5.89 -15.19 9.83
CA GLN A 255 -6.38 -15.17 8.45
C GLN A 255 -7.38 -14.02 8.29
N LEU A 256 -7.06 -13.09 7.38
CA LEU A 256 -7.82 -11.89 7.06
C LEU A 256 -8.62 -12.11 5.79
N ASP A 257 -9.75 -11.41 5.66
CA ASP A 257 -10.62 -11.46 4.49
C ASP A 257 -10.65 -10.10 3.80
N MET A 258 -9.99 -10.01 2.65
CA MET A 258 -9.88 -8.78 1.86
C MET A 258 -11.23 -8.20 1.42
N SER A 259 -12.31 -9.01 1.38
CA SER A 259 -13.65 -8.49 1.11
C SER A 259 -14.22 -7.66 2.28
N LYS A 260 -13.70 -7.85 3.50
CA LYS A 260 -14.17 -7.15 4.71
C LYS A 260 -13.38 -5.87 4.94
N ARG A 261 -14.08 -4.75 5.05
CA ARG A 261 -13.49 -3.42 5.26
C ARG A 261 -12.57 -3.35 6.49
N ARG A 262 -12.96 -3.97 7.62
CA ARG A 262 -12.15 -4.02 8.85
C ARG A 262 -10.83 -4.76 8.65
N ASP A 263 -10.87 -5.85 7.91
CA ASP A 263 -9.68 -6.67 7.64
C ASP A 263 -8.76 -5.92 6.68
N ARG A 264 -9.29 -5.18 5.69
CA ARG A 264 -8.48 -4.29 4.84
C ARG A 264 -7.74 -3.20 5.63
N VAL A 265 -8.39 -2.58 6.62
CA VAL A 265 -7.72 -1.65 7.54
C VAL A 265 -6.62 -2.38 8.33
N SER A 266 -6.90 -3.59 8.80
CA SER A 266 -5.92 -4.40 9.53
C SER A 266 -4.70 -4.74 8.66
N ILE A 267 -4.92 -5.09 7.39
CA ILE A 267 -3.86 -5.32 6.39
C ILE A 267 -3.01 -4.05 6.21
N LEU A 268 -3.65 -2.89 6.03
CA LEU A 268 -2.94 -1.62 5.89
C LEU A 268 -2.09 -1.28 7.12
N CYS A 269 -2.60 -1.51 8.33
CA CYS A 269 -1.82 -1.33 9.56
C CYS A 269 -0.59 -2.25 9.58
N VAL A 270 -0.75 -3.52 9.20
CA VAL A 270 0.36 -4.47 9.10
C VAL A 270 1.37 -3.99 8.05
N VAL A 271 0.93 -3.53 6.88
CA VAL A 271 1.80 -3.02 5.81
C VAL A 271 2.57 -1.77 6.24
N VAL A 272 1.96 -0.86 7.00
CA VAL A 272 2.68 0.27 7.61
C VAL A 272 3.76 -0.23 8.56
N ASN A 273 3.46 -1.21 9.42
CA ASN A 273 4.48 -1.77 10.32
C ASN A 273 5.57 -2.56 9.59
N ILE A 274 5.26 -3.22 8.46
CA ILE A 274 6.27 -3.80 7.57
C ILE A 274 7.18 -2.70 7.01
N ALA A 275 6.63 -1.57 6.54
CA ALA A 275 7.44 -0.45 6.07
C ALA A 275 8.34 0.13 7.19
N ARG A 276 7.83 0.20 8.42
CA ARG A 276 8.62 0.59 9.61
C ARG A 276 9.73 -0.40 9.90
N ILE A 277 9.48 -1.72 9.82
CA ILE A 277 10.51 -2.76 9.96
C ILE A 277 11.58 -2.56 8.87
N MET A 278 11.18 -2.43 7.60
CA MET A 278 12.11 -2.25 6.48
C MET A 278 12.99 -1.00 6.65
N ARG A 279 12.41 0.13 7.07
CA ARG A 279 13.17 1.36 7.41
C ARG A 279 14.11 1.17 8.59
N THR A 280 13.72 0.35 9.56
CA THR A 280 14.55 0.09 10.76
C THR A 280 15.79 -0.72 10.39
N VAL A 281 15.59 -1.82 9.65
CA VAL A 281 16.68 -2.72 9.28
C VAL A 281 17.54 -2.18 8.13
N SER A 282 17.02 -1.28 7.28
CA SER A 282 17.81 -0.70 6.20
C SER A 282 19.08 -0.01 6.71
N ASN A 283 19.02 0.57 7.92
CA ASN A 283 20.15 1.25 8.55
C ASN A 283 21.23 0.30 9.09
N THR A 284 20.97 -1.00 9.13
CA THR A 284 21.90 -2.00 9.67
C THR A 284 22.44 -2.95 8.61
N ILE A 285 21.94 -2.89 7.38
CA ILE A 285 22.36 -3.77 6.29
C ILE A 285 23.75 -3.35 5.77
N PRO A 286 24.72 -4.28 5.69
CA PRO A 286 26.02 -4.00 5.09
C PRO A 286 25.92 -3.62 3.60
N GLU A 287 26.84 -2.79 3.10
CA GLU A 287 26.83 -2.36 1.68
C GLU A 287 27.06 -3.52 0.68
N MET A 288 27.74 -4.59 1.11
CA MET A 288 28.16 -5.72 0.26
C MET A 288 27.18 -6.90 0.29
N ILE A 289 25.88 -6.66 0.13
CA ILE A 289 24.88 -7.74 -0.03
C ILE A 289 24.69 -8.11 -1.50
N VAL A 290 24.71 -9.42 -1.78
CA VAL A 290 24.32 -9.95 -3.09
C VAL A 290 22.80 -10.11 -3.15
N PRO A 291 22.08 -9.44 -4.07
CA PRO A 291 20.63 -9.51 -4.09
C PRO A 291 20.11 -10.86 -4.62
N LEU A 292 19.26 -11.52 -3.84
CA LEU A 292 18.52 -12.71 -4.27
C LEU A 292 17.26 -12.34 -5.06
N GLY A 293 16.98 -13.03 -6.17
CA GLY A 293 15.76 -12.82 -6.97
C GLY A 293 15.69 -11.51 -7.76
N LYS A 294 16.72 -10.67 -7.72
CA LYS A 294 16.86 -9.52 -8.62
C LYS A 294 17.44 -9.96 -9.96
N ARG A 295 16.92 -9.39 -11.05
CA ARG A 295 17.54 -9.51 -12.36
C ARG A 295 18.83 -8.67 -12.41
N LEU A 296 19.97 -9.32 -12.63
CA LEU A 296 21.21 -8.60 -12.90
C LEU A 296 21.05 -7.77 -14.18
N LYS A 297 21.19 -6.45 -14.06
CA LYS A 297 21.28 -5.56 -15.24
C LYS A 297 22.66 -5.78 -15.85
N THR A 298 22.73 -6.54 -16.95
CA THR A 298 23.93 -6.54 -17.77
C THR A 298 24.10 -5.13 -18.33
N GLU A 299 25.18 -4.45 -17.95
CA GLU A 299 25.58 -3.21 -18.62
C GLU A 299 25.71 -3.51 -20.11
N LYS A 300 25.07 -2.69 -20.95
CA LYS A 300 25.29 -2.78 -22.40
C LYS A 300 26.75 -2.47 -22.63
N SER A 301 27.50 -3.44 -23.15
CA SER A 301 28.83 -3.22 -23.68
C SER A 301 28.75 -2.06 -24.67
N ASN A 302 29.28 -0.90 -24.31
CA ASN A 302 29.54 0.16 -25.26
C ASN A 302 30.63 -0.39 -26.20
N ASN A 303 30.19 -0.94 -27.33
CA ASN A 303 31.06 -1.21 -28.46
C ASN A 303 31.61 0.15 -28.91
N TYR A 304 32.79 0.51 -28.41
CA TYR A 304 33.64 1.49 -29.06
C TYR A 304 34.00 0.89 -30.42
N ASN A 305 33.34 1.39 -31.47
CA ASN A 305 33.82 1.22 -32.83
C ASN A 305 35.18 1.92 -32.91
N ILE A 306 36.23 1.12 -32.99
CA ILE A 306 37.55 1.56 -33.40
C ILE A 306 37.47 1.76 -34.91
N ASN A 307 37.56 3.02 -35.36
CA ASN A 307 37.82 3.37 -36.75
C ASN A 307 39.28 3.08 -37.09
#